data_AF-A0A835Q101-F1
#
_entry.id   AF-A0A835Q101-F1
#
_cell.length_a   1.000
_cell.length_b   1.000
_cell.length_c   1.000
_cell.angle_alpha   90.00
_cell.angle_beta   90.00
_cell.angle_gamma   90.00
#
_symmetry.space_group_name_H-M   'P 1'
#
loop_
_entity.id
_entity.type
_entity.pdbx_description
1 polymer ?
#
loop_
_entity_poly.entity_id
_entity_poly.type
_entity_poly.pdbx_seq_one_letter_code
_entity_poly.pdbx_strand_id
1 'polypeptide(L)'
;MASSSRRGHIPNSSAAPPTQNAPPSSSSSAAQPPVQVSKAIAQFSVDARLHAAFEQSTGISGHSFDYSQSVLNPSSSSSFLAFPEHHHIAAYLSKIQRGGHIQPFGCMLAVDEPSFRIVAFSANAPDLLELNHQSVPSLEDDNQKKPEPLAIGADARTLFTPSGSVLLERAANAREITLLNPLWVHSRNSGKPFYAILHRIDVGIVIDLEPARTEDPALSAVGAVQSQKLAVRAISSLQALPGGNIKLLCDTVVRNVRELTGYDRVMVYKFHADEHGEVVAESKRSDLEPYVGLHYPATDIPQASRFLFKQNRVRMIADCRATPVKVIQDEILQQPLCLVGSTLRAPHGCHAQYMLNMGSIASLAMAVIINSSGEEEFSKSSMKLWGLVVCHHTSPRSIPFPLRYACEFLMQAFGLQLNMELQLASQISEKHILRTQTLLCDMLLRDSPTGIVTQSPSIMDLVKCDGAALYYQQKYYPLGVAPTEAQIKDIIEWLLIFHGDSTGLSTDSLADAGYPGASSLCYAVCGMAVAAISSKDYLFWFRSQTAKEIKWGGAKHHPQDKDDGTRMHPRSSFKAFLEVVKSRSLPWENAEMDAIHSLQLILRDSF
;
A
#
# COMPACT_ATOMS: atom_id res chain seq x y z
N MET A 1 -31.42 -23.53 -56.83
CA MET A 1 -32.67 -22.89 -57.29
C MET A 1 -33.36 -22.32 -56.05
N ALA A 2 -33.09 -21.06 -55.74
CA ALA A 2 -33.93 -19.87 -56.06
C ALA A 2 -34.96 -19.65 -54.93
N SER A 3 -34.78 -18.71 -54.00
CA SER A 3 -34.78 -17.23 -54.11
C SER A 3 -36.13 -16.64 -54.55
N SER A 4 -36.72 -15.79 -53.70
CA SER A 4 -37.40 -14.50 -53.97
C SER A 4 -38.56 -14.31 -52.97
N SER A 5 -38.55 -13.29 -52.11
CA SER A 5 -38.75 -11.85 -52.35
C SER A 5 -40.15 -11.52 -52.87
N ARG A 6 -40.92 -10.73 -52.09
CA ARG A 6 -41.22 -9.32 -52.44
C ARG A 6 -42.17 -8.61 -51.46
N ARG A 7 -41.68 -7.50 -50.91
CA ARG A 7 -42.39 -6.20 -50.75
C ARG A 7 -43.03 -5.81 -52.10
N GLY A 8 -44.12 -5.07 -52.24
CA GLY A 8 -44.82 -4.08 -51.42
C GLY A 8 -45.59 -3.15 -52.40
N HIS A 9 -45.94 -1.95 -51.92
CA HIS A 9 -46.32 -0.72 -52.67
C HIS A 9 -47.82 -0.47 -52.98
N ILE A 10 -48.47 0.60 -52.46
CA ILE A 10 -48.43 2.10 -52.72
C ILE A 10 -49.86 2.51 -53.18
N PRO A 11 -50.38 3.79 -53.21
CA PRO A 11 -49.75 5.14 -53.23
C PRO A 11 -50.35 6.27 -52.32
N ASN A 12 -49.54 7.30 -51.96
CA ASN A 12 -49.49 8.76 -52.38
C ASN A 12 -50.73 9.63 -52.06
N SER A 13 -50.67 10.94 -51.70
CA SER A 13 -49.65 11.99 -51.45
C SER A 13 -50.35 13.33 -51.05
N SER A 14 -49.60 14.33 -50.56
CA SER A 14 -49.89 15.81 -50.43
C SER A 14 -50.48 16.29 -49.07
N ALA A 15 -50.16 17.43 -48.42
CA ALA A 15 -49.22 18.56 -48.62
C ALA A 15 -49.08 19.44 -47.32
N ALA A 16 -47.91 20.06 -47.11
CA ALA A 16 -47.56 21.37 -46.47
C ALA A 16 -47.82 21.74 -44.95
N PRO A 17 -47.03 22.69 -44.35
CA PRO A 17 -46.75 22.89 -42.89
C PRO A 17 -47.27 24.28 -42.34
N PRO A 18 -46.75 24.96 -41.28
CA PRO A 18 -45.92 24.62 -40.09
C PRO A 18 -46.53 25.12 -38.74
N THR A 19 -45.98 24.76 -37.56
CA THR A 19 -46.01 25.64 -36.36
C THR A 19 -44.95 25.25 -35.33
N GLN A 20 -44.43 26.28 -34.68
CA GLN A 20 -43.30 26.36 -33.75
C GLN A 20 -43.48 25.48 -32.50
N ASN A 21 -42.39 24.88 -31.99
CA ASN A 21 -42.31 24.46 -30.59
C ASN A 21 -40.89 24.52 -30.02
N ALA A 22 -40.88 24.94 -28.76
CA ALA A 22 -39.80 25.32 -27.84
C ALA A 22 -38.77 24.20 -27.52
N PRO A 23 -37.59 24.52 -26.94
CA PRO A 23 -36.52 23.55 -26.73
C PRO A 23 -36.80 22.63 -25.52
N PRO A 24 -36.26 21.39 -25.50
CA PRO A 24 -36.36 20.50 -24.36
C PRO A 24 -35.34 20.84 -23.26
N SER A 25 -35.77 20.61 -22.03
CA SER A 25 -35.06 20.81 -20.77
C SER A 25 -33.82 19.93 -20.63
N SER A 26 -32.76 20.53 -20.09
CA SER A 26 -31.49 19.91 -19.72
C SER A 26 -31.62 19.06 -18.45
N SER A 27 -31.33 17.76 -18.54
CA SER A 27 -31.06 16.89 -17.39
C SER A 27 -29.55 16.92 -17.07
N SER A 28 -29.16 17.67 -16.05
CA SER A 28 -27.82 17.66 -15.48
C SER A 28 -27.64 16.44 -14.57
N SER A 29 -27.07 15.35 -15.10
CA SER A 29 -26.51 14.28 -14.29
C SER A 29 -25.07 14.63 -13.89
N ALA A 30 -24.89 15.27 -12.74
CA ALA A 30 -23.58 15.40 -12.12
C ALA A 30 -23.24 14.08 -11.41
N ALA A 31 -22.49 13.21 -12.09
CA ALA A 31 -21.90 12.04 -11.46
C ALA A 31 -20.80 12.49 -10.49
N GLN A 32 -21.06 12.40 -9.18
CA GLN A 32 -20.00 12.49 -8.18
C GLN A 32 -19.14 11.22 -8.24
N PRO A 33 -17.80 11.31 -8.25
CA PRO A 33 -16.95 10.13 -8.23
C PRO A 33 -17.09 9.41 -6.87
N PRO A 34 -16.99 8.06 -6.84
CA PRO A 34 -17.10 7.29 -5.61
C PRO A 34 -16.05 7.71 -4.59
N VAL A 35 -16.43 7.74 -3.31
CA VAL A 35 -15.68 8.30 -2.16
C VAL A 35 -14.22 7.80 -2.07
N GLN A 36 -13.92 6.58 -2.53
CA GLN A 36 -12.56 6.03 -2.54
C GLN A 36 -11.64 6.67 -3.60
N VAL A 37 -12.16 7.02 -4.79
CA VAL A 37 -11.40 7.70 -5.85
C VAL A 37 -10.98 9.09 -5.37
N SER A 38 -11.85 9.76 -4.62
CA SER A 38 -11.55 11.04 -3.97
C SER A 38 -10.40 10.94 -2.96
N LYS A 39 -10.39 9.91 -2.09
CA LYS A 39 -9.30 9.67 -1.12
C LYS A 39 -7.96 9.36 -1.77
N ALA A 40 -7.96 8.54 -2.82
CA ALA A 40 -6.77 8.19 -3.59
C ALA A 40 -6.16 9.43 -4.29
N ILE A 41 -6.98 10.31 -4.85
CA ILE A 41 -6.48 11.54 -5.48
C ILE A 41 -5.91 12.50 -4.42
N ALA A 42 -6.59 12.64 -3.28
CA ALA A 42 -6.12 13.50 -2.18
C ALA A 42 -4.73 13.08 -1.67
N GLN A 43 -4.50 11.78 -1.49
CA GLN A 43 -3.20 11.27 -1.03
C GLN A 43 -2.11 11.46 -2.11
N PHE A 44 -2.40 11.25 -3.39
CA PHE A 44 -1.45 11.60 -4.48
C PHE A 44 -1.07 13.08 -4.46
N SER A 45 -2.01 13.99 -4.21
CA SER A 45 -1.74 15.42 -4.08
C SER A 45 -0.84 15.74 -2.87
N VAL A 46 -1.01 15.05 -1.73
CA VAL A 46 -0.11 15.19 -0.56
C VAL A 46 1.30 14.70 -0.90
N ASP A 47 1.41 13.52 -1.49
CA ASP A 47 2.70 12.91 -1.84
C ASP A 47 3.49 13.79 -2.84
N ALA A 48 2.82 14.30 -3.88
CA ALA A 48 3.42 15.17 -4.88
C ALA A 48 3.93 16.49 -4.26
N ARG A 49 3.19 17.07 -3.30
CA ARG A 49 3.61 18.28 -2.58
C ARG A 49 4.84 18.03 -1.73
N LEU A 50 4.87 16.94 -0.94
CA LEU A 50 6.03 16.56 -0.13
C LEU A 50 7.27 16.33 -0.99
N HIS A 51 7.10 15.68 -2.15
CA HIS A 51 8.17 15.44 -3.09
C HIS A 51 8.76 16.75 -3.66
N ALA A 52 7.92 17.66 -4.15
CA ALA A 52 8.38 18.92 -4.70
C ALA A 52 9.02 19.82 -3.63
N ALA A 53 8.51 19.83 -2.40
CA ALA A 53 9.14 20.53 -1.28
C ALA A 53 10.54 19.95 -0.96
N PHE A 54 10.71 18.63 -1.02
CA PHE A 54 12.00 17.98 -0.88
C PHE A 54 12.97 18.40 -2.01
N GLU A 55 12.55 18.38 -3.28
CA GLU A 55 13.41 18.76 -4.40
C GLU A 55 13.83 20.23 -4.39
N GLN A 56 12.91 21.14 -4.02
CA GLN A 56 13.21 22.56 -3.87
C GLN A 56 14.26 22.80 -2.80
N SER A 57 14.23 22.02 -1.70
CA SER A 57 15.24 22.08 -0.66
C SER A 57 16.62 21.57 -1.10
N THR A 58 16.68 20.63 -2.06
CA THR A 58 17.96 20.14 -2.60
C THR A 58 18.53 21.04 -3.70
N GLY A 59 17.71 21.91 -4.31
CA GLY A 59 18.11 22.78 -5.43
C GLY A 59 18.57 24.20 -5.06
N ILE A 60 18.24 24.70 -3.86
CA ILE A 60 18.59 26.05 -3.40
C ILE A 60 19.52 25.94 -2.20
N SER A 61 20.74 26.46 -2.31
CA SER A 61 21.69 26.49 -1.20
C SER A 61 21.12 27.29 -0.02
N GLY A 62 20.67 26.59 1.04
CA GLY A 62 20.35 27.21 2.33
C GLY A 62 18.90 27.11 2.82
N HIS A 63 17.97 26.41 2.13
CA HIS A 63 16.60 26.21 2.65
C HIS A 63 16.38 24.80 3.21
N SER A 64 15.87 24.72 4.44
CA SER A 64 15.61 23.48 5.21
C SER A 64 14.24 22.87 4.89
N PHE A 65 14.18 21.54 4.73
CA PHE A 65 12.92 20.79 4.58
C PHE A 65 12.39 20.32 5.94
N ASP A 66 11.26 20.85 6.38
CA ASP A 66 10.54 20.39 7.57
C ASP A 66 9.32 19.55 7.16
N TYR A 67 9.44 18.24 7.38
CA TYR A 67 8.38 17.26 7.09
C TYR A 67 7.12 17.50 7.94
N SER A 68 7.28 17.93 9.20
CA SER A 68 6.16 18.11 10.13
C SER A 68 5.33 19.36 9.76
N GLN A 69 5.97 20.47 9.41
CA GLN A 69 5.30 21.67 8.90
C GLN A 69 4.64 21.43 7.54
N SER A 70 5.28 20.64 6.65
CA SER A 70 4.74 20.35 5.32
C SER A 70 3.48 19.46 5.35
N VAL A 71 3.32 18.64 6.39
CA VAL A 71 2.12 17.82 6.63
C VAL A 71 1.03 18.60 7.39
N LEU A 72 1.42 19.48 8.32
CA LEU A 72 0.49 20.22 9.20
C LEU A 72 -0.06 21.53 8.59
N ASN A 73 0.71 22.21 7.73
CA ASN A 73 0.33 23.50 7.11
C ASN A 73 0.35 23.41 5.57
N PRO A 74 -0.69 22.84 4.93
CA PRO A 74 -0.75 22.72 3.48
C PRO A 74 -0.85 24.06 2.72
N SER A 75 -1.10 25.17 3.43
CA SER A 75 -1.36 26.51 2.87
C SER A 75 -0.16 27.45 2.86
N SER A 76 0.98 27.09 3.47
CA SER A 76 2.14 27.99 3.60
C SER A 76 3.12 27.94 2.42
N SER A 77 2.99 26.99 1.50
CA SER A 77 3.80 26.90 0.29
C SER A 77 3.24 27.79 -0.83
N SER A 78 3.51 29.10 -0.72
CA SER A 78 3.00 30.18 -1.59
C SER A 78 3.30 30.03 -3.09
N SER A 79 4.12 29.06 -3.51
CA SER A 79 4.43 28.77 -4.91
C SER A 79 3.50 27.75 -5.59
N PHE A 80 2.61 27.07 -4.84
CA PHE A 80 1.78 25.97 -5.37
C PHE A 80 0.48 26.39 -6.07
N LEU A 81 0.07 27.66 -5.99
CA LEU A 81 -1.21 28.13 -6.55
C LEU A 81 -1.17 28.40 -8.07
N ALA A 82 -0.03 28.19 -8.74
CA ALA A 82 0.15 28.56 -10.14
C ALA A 82 -0.17 27.46 -11.17
N PHE A 83 -0.34 26.19 -10.77
CA PHE A 83 -0.55 25.07 -11.70
C PHE A 83 -1.67 24.11 -11.26
N PRO A 84 -2.43 23.49 -12.20
CA PRO A 84 -3.49 22.54 -11.85
C PRO A 84 -2.93 21.29 -11.14
N GLU A 85 -3.56 20.85 -10.04
CA GLU A 85 -3.11 19.71 -9.20
C GLU A 85 -2.77 18.43 -10.00
N HIS A 86 -3.50 18.15 -11.07
CA HIS A 86 -3.27 17.00 -11.94
C HIS A 86 -1.88 16.97 -12.59
N HIS A 87 -1.30 18.14 -12.93
CA HIS A 87 0.03 18.21 -13.55
C HIS A 87 1.13 17.85 -12.55
N HIS A 88 0.96 18.20 -11.27
CA HIS A 88 1.93 17.87 -10.22
C HIS A 88 1.96 16.37 -9.91
N ILE A 89 0.79 15.73 -9.86
CA ILE A 89 0.68 14.28 -9.67
C ILE A 89 1.35 13.53 -10.84
N ALA A 90 1.09 13.95 -12.09
CA ALA A 90 1.68 13.34 -13.27
C ALA A 90 3.21 13.48 -13.29
N ALA A 91 3.74 14.65 -12.94
CA ALA A 91 5.18 14.88 -12.84
C ALA A 91 5.84 14.01 -11.76
N TYR A 92 5.22 13.93 -10.57
CA TYR A 92 5.67 13.08 -9.46
C TYR A 92 5.71 11.59 -9.84
N LEU A 93 4.63 11.09 -10.45
CA LEU A 93 4.56 9.70 -10.91
C LEU A 93 5.61 9.42 -11.98
N SER A 94 5.78 10.32 -12.95
CA SER A 94 6.80 10.21 -14.00
C SER A 94 8.20 10.10 -13.39
N LYS A 95 8.55 10.94 -12.41
CA LYS A 95 9.86 10.90 -11.74
C LYS A 95 10.14 9.58 -11.02
N ILE A 96 9.14 8.99 -10.36
CA ILE A 96 9.32 7.70 -9.68
C ILE A 96 9.53 6.56 -10.69
N GLN A 97 8.81 6.60 -11.81
CA GLN A 97 8.85 5.57 -12.84
C GLN A 97 10.06 5.70 -13.78
N ARG A 98 10.50 6.92 -14.06
CA ARG A 98 11.48 7.30 -15.09
C ARG A 98 12.62 8.15 -14.52
N GLY A 99 13.12 7.77 -13.35
CA GLY A 99 14.14 8.53 -12.62
C GLY A 99 15.53 8.58 -13.27
N GLY A 100 15.79 7.78 -14.31
CA GLY A 100 17.04 7.82 -15.09
C GLY A 100 18.31 7.37 -14.34
N HIS A 101 18.15 6.69 -13.20
CA HIS A 101 19.28 6.22 -12.38
C HIS A 101 19.06 4.78 -11.88
N ILE A 102 20.16 4.04 -11.78
CA ILE A 102 20.21 2.68 -11.21
C ILE A 102 21.14 2.60 -9.99
N GLN A 103 21.08 1.50 -9.26
CA GLN A 103 22.00 1.16 -8.19
C GLN A 103 23.32 0.61 -8.76
N PRO A 104 24.48 0.87 -8.13
CA PRO A 104 25.78 0.56 -8.71
C PRO A 104 26.21 -0.91 -8.61
N PHE A 105 25.44 -1.78 -7.93
CA PHE A 105 25.84 -3.18 -7.74
C PHE A 105 25.70 -4.05 -9.00
N GLY A 106 25.07 -3.53 -10.05
CA GLY A 106 24.95 -4.12 -11.37
C GLY A 106 24.98 -3.05 -12.45
N CYS A 107 24.79 -3.47 -13.70
CA CYS A 107 24.62 -2.54 -14.83
C CYS A 107 23.37 -2.89 -15.63
N MET A 108 22.92 -1.96 -16.45
CA MET A 108 21.71 -2.13 -17.25
C MET A 108 21.99 -1.78 -18.70
N LEU A 109 21.41 -2.57 -19.60
CA LEU A 109 21.29 -2.27 -21.04
C LEU A 109 19.80 -2.19 -21.38
N ALA A 110 19.42 -1.30 -22.29
CA ALA A 110 18.13 -1.29 -22.94
C ALA A 110 18.33 -1.45 -24.44
N VAL A 111 17.58 -2.36 -25.05
CA VAL A 111 17.72 -2.71 -26.47
C VAL A 111 16.40 -2.63 -27.20
N ASP A 112 16.45 -2.24 -28.47
CA ASP A 112 15.36 -2.42 -29.42
C ASP A 112 15.11 -3.92 -29.65
N GLU A 113 13.86 -4.36 -29.54
CA GLU A 113 13.52 -5.79 -29.50
C GLU A 113 13.79 -6.53 -30.83
N PRO A 114 13.46 -5.98 -32.01
CA PRO A 114 13.78 -6.63 -33.29
C PRO A 114 15.28 -6.68 -33.62
N SER A 115 16.02 -5.61 -33.33
CA SER A 115 17.40 -5.45 -33.80
C SER A 115 18.48 -5.75 -32.76
N PHE A 116 18.10 -5.86 -31.47
CA PHE A 116 19.03 -5.95 -30.33
C PHE A 116 20.01 -4.77 -30.22
N ARG A 117 19.72 -3.66 -30.92
CA ARG A 117 20.53 -2.46 -30.86
C ARG A 117 20.30 -1.74 -29.55
N ILE A 118 21.38 -1.32 -28.91
CA ILE A 118 21.36 -0.61 -27.64
C ILE A 118 20.72 0.77 -27.84
N VAL A 119 19.65 1.05 -27.10
CA VAL A 119 18.97 2.35 -27.05
C VAL A 119 19.28 3.11 -25.76
N ALA A 120 19.75 2.41 -24.72
CA ALA A 120 20.33 3.01 -23.53
C ALA A 120 21.23 2.04 -22.78
N PHE A 121 22.11 2.55 -21.93
CA PHE A 121 22.92 1.76 -21.01
C PHE A 121 23.27 2.58 -19.77
N SER A 122 23.59 1.92 -18.65
CA SER A 122 24.09 2.60 -17.46
C SER A 122 25.56 2.99 -17.62
N ALA A 123 25.95 4.16 -17.08
CA ALA A 123 27.31 4.68 -17.23
C ALA A 123 28.42 3.74 -16.70
N ASN A 124 28.10 2.84 -15.77
CA ASN A 124 29.02 1.85 -15.21
C ASN A 124 29.10 0.53 -16.02
N ALA A 125 28.30 0.37 -17.08
CA ALA A 125 28.26 -0.87 -17.87
C ALA A 125 29.60 -1.23 -18.53
N PRO A 126 30.37 -0.31 -19.13
CA PRO A 126 31.66 -0.64 -19.73
C PRO A 126 32.66 -1.24 -18.74
N ASP A 127 32.68 -0.70 -17.51
CA ASP A 127 33.60 -1.14 -16.46
C ASP A 127 33.16 -2.49 -15.87
N LEU A 128 31.87 -2.67 -15.60
CA LEU A 128 31.34 -3.93 -15.07
C LEU A 128 31.48 -5.09 -16.07
N LEU A 129 31.25 -4.84 -17.35
CA LEU A 129 31.43 -5.83 -18.42
C LEU A 129 32.89 -6.01 -18.83
N GLU A 130 33.81 -5.20 -18.30
CA GLU A 130 35.25 -5.18 -18.61
C GLU A 130 35.55 -5.02 -20.10
N LEU A 131 34.88 -4.05 -20.72
CA LEU A 131 35.01 -3.79 -22.16
C LEU A 131 36.31 -3.05 -22.52
N ASN A 132 36.97 -2.40 -21.55
CA ASN A 132 38.10 -1.49 -21.76
C ASN A 132 39.50 -2.16 -21.72
N HIS A 133 39.61 -3.50 -21.77
CA HIS A 133 40.90 -4.19 -21.69
C HIS A 133 41.67 -4.24 -23.02
N GLN A 134 42.30 -3.12 -23.39
CA GLN A 134 43.55 -3.12 -24.16
C GLN A 134 44.51 -2.08 -23.56
N SER A 135 45.22 -2.47 -22.51
CA SER A 135 46.21 -1.66 -21.77
C SER A 135 47.58 -1.57 -22.48
N VAL A 136 47.61 -1.63 -23.81
CA VAL A 136 48.81 -1.26 -24.58
C VAL A 136 48.40 -0.19 -25.58
N PRO A 137 48.85 1.07 -25.42
CA PRO A 137 48.81 2.04 -26.49
C PRO A 137 49.76 1.52 -27.58
N SER A 138 49.21 0.96 -28.65
CA SER A 138 49.98 0.83 -29.89
C SER A 138 50.29 2.27 -30.34
N LEU A 139 51.57 2.60 -30.46
CA LEU A 139 52.10 3.91 -30.89
C LEU A 139 51.77 4.26 -32.36
N GLU A 140 50.80 3.58 -32.96
CA GLU A 140 50.41 3.73 -34.35
C GLU A 140 48.90 4.02 -34.38
N ASP A 141 48.55 5.17 -34.98
CA ASP A 141 47.22 5.75 -35.21
C ASP A 141 46.61 6.69 -34.15
N ASP A 142 47.21 7.88 -34.02
CA ASP A 142 46.66 9.05 -33.31
C ASP A 142 45.48 9.76 -34.02
N ASN A 143 44.99 9.24 -35.16
CA ASN A 143 43.97 9.91 -36.00
C ASN A 143 42.69 9.11 -36.28
N GLN A 144 42.49 7.95 -35.66
CA GLN A 144 41.20 7.25 -35.68
C GLN A 144 40.66 7.13 -34.26
N LYS A 145 39.56 7.83 -33.97
CA LYS A 145 38.73 7.57 -32.78
C LYS A 145 38.45 6.06 -32.75
N LYS A 146 39.12 5.31 -31.87
CA LYS A 146 38.77 3.91 -31.61
C LYS A 146 37.28 3.88 -31.25
N PRO A 147 36.47 3.01 -31.87
CA PRO A 147 35.06 2.91 -31.55
C PRO A 147 34.93 2.56 -30.06
N GLU A 148 34.14 3.34 -29.33
CA GLU A 148 33.79 3.02 -27.94
C GLU A 148 33.17 1.60 -27.94
N PRO A 149 33.66 0.68 -27.08
CA PRO A 149 33.23 -0.71 -27.12
C PRO A 149 31.76 -0.89 -26.72
N LEU A 150 31.13 0.15 -26.16
CA LEU A 150 29.71 0.24 -25.88
C LEU A 150 29.18 1.58 -26.41
N ALA A 151 28.33 1.53 -27.43
CA ALA A 151 27.74 2.73 -28.03
C ALA A 151 26.24 2.52 -28.31
N ILE A 152 25.49 3.62 -28.32
CA ILE A 152 24.10 3.62 -28.79
C ILE A 152 24.06 3.13 -30.24
N GLY A 153 23.12 2.24 -30.54
CA GLY A 153 22.97 1.59 -31.84
C GLY A 153 23.83 0.34 -32.06
N ALA A 154 24.79 0.04 -31.16
CA ALA A 154 25.58 -1.19 -31.23
C ALA A 154 24.72 -2.42 -30.88
N ASP A 155 25.05 -3.58 -31.45
CA ASP A 155 24.35 -4.83 -31.16
C ASP A 155 24.80 -5.39 -29.80
N ALA A 156 23.89 -5.42 -28.82
CA ALA A 156 24.18 -5.86 -27.46
C ALA A 156 24.66 -7.31 -27.37
N ARG A 157 24.31 -8.15 -28.35
CA ARG A 157 24.71 -9.57 -28.37
C ARG A 157 26.22 -9.74 -28.51
N THR A 158 26.90 -8.76 -29.09
CA THR A 158 28.36 -8.77 -29.24
C THR A 158 29.10 -8.67 -27.91
N LEU A 159 28.44 -8.14 -26.87
CA LEU A 159 29.01 -7.99 -25.52
C LEU A 159 29.11 -9.31 -24.76
N PHE A 160 28.41 -10.35 -25.22
CA PHE A 160 28.33 -11.64 -24.53
C PHE A 160 28.93 -12.77 -25.37
N THR A 161 29.26 -13.87 -24.69
CA THR A 161 29.66 -15.13 -25.33
C THR A 161 28.55 -15.64 -26.29
N PRO A 162 28.89 -16.40 -27.35
CA PRO A 162 27.90 -16.89 -28.31
C PRO A 162 26.73 -17.65 -27.67
N SER A 163 26.99 -18.44 -26.62
CA SER A 163 25.95 -19.12 -25.86
C SER A 163 25.05 -18.14 -25.09
N GLY A 164 25.61 -17.10 -24.48
CA GLY A 164 24.87 -16.02 -23.85
C GLY A 164 23.98 -15.26 -24.83
N SER A 165 24.49 -14.95 -26.02
CA SER A 165 23.72 -14.29 -27.09
C SER A 165 22.49 -15.11 -27.50
N VAL A 166 22.66 -16.43 -27.68
CA VAL A 166 21.54 -17.34 -28.03
C VAL A 166 20.48 -17.38 -26.91
N LEU A 167 20.89 -17.35 -25.64
CA LEU A 167 19.96 -17.30 -24.51
C LEU A 167 19.15 -16.00 -24.48
N LEU A 168 19.82 -14.86 -24.73
CA LEU A 168 19.17 -13.55 -24.79
C LEU A 168 18.16 -13.48 -25.94
N GLU A 169 18.52 -13.96 -27.14
CA GLU A 169 17.61 -14.02 -28.29
C GLU A 169 16.41 -14.93 -28.04
N ARG A 170 16.65 -16.12 -27.47
CA ARG A 170 15.58 -17.04 -27.11
C ARG A 170 14.63 -16.41 -26.11
N ALA A 171 15.15 -15.66 -25.15
CA ALA A 171 14.33 -14.99 -24.16
C ALA A 171 13.53 -13.84 -24.76
N ALA A 172 14.15 -12.95 -25.56
CA ALA A 172 13.43 -11.87 -26.23
C ALA A 172 12.32 -12.38 -27.15
N ASN A 173 12.48 -13.55 -27.79
CA ASN A 173 11.42 -14.15 -28.60
C ASN A 173 10.32 -14.85 -27.80
N ALA A 174 10.47 -14.99 -26.47
CA ALA A 174 9.47 -15.61 -25.64
C ALA A 174 8.28 -14.68 -25.40
N ARG A 175 7.07 -15.23 -25.44
CA ARG A 175 5.83 -14.49 -25.12
C ARG A 175 5.89 -13.91 -23.70
N GLU A 176 6.34 -14.72 -22.74
CA GLU A 176 6.50 -14.36 -21.34
C GLU A 176 7.99 -14.40 -20.95
N ILE A 177 8.71 -13.30 -21.23
CA ILE A 177 10.15 -13.15 -20.93
C ILE A 177 10.46 -13.44 -19.46
N THR A 178 9.59 -13.00 -18.54
CA THR A 178 9.84 -13.07 -17.10
C THR A 178 9.97 -14.50 -16.57
N LEU A 179 9.39 -15.50 -17.24
CA LEU A 179 9.50 -16.92 -16.88
C LEU A 179 10.88 -17.51 -17.16
N LEU A 180 11.67 -16.86 -18.01
CA LEU A 180 13.03 -17.29 -18.35
C LEU A 180 14.08 -16.61 -17.45
N ASN A 181 13.67 -15.65 -16.62
CA ASN A 181 14.59 -14.99 -15.70
C ASN A 181 14.93 -15.88 -14.50
N PRO A 182 16.18 -15.80 -14.00
CA PRO A 182 17.31 -15.09 -14.59
C PRO A 182 17.99 -15.94 -15.68
N LEU A 183 18.48 -15.30 -16.73
CA LEU A 183 19.38 -15.94 -17.69
C LEU A 183 20.81 -15.87 -17.17
N TRP A 184 21.61 -16.87 -17.50
CA TRP A 184 23.03 -16.88 -17.17
C TRP A 184 23.85 -16.53 -18.40
N VAL A 185 24.50 -15.36 -18.36
CA VAL A 185 25.30 -14.85 -19.48
C VAL A 185 26.72 -14.57 -19.01
N HIS A 186 27.67 -14.61 -19.95
CA HIS A 186 29.07 -14.32 -19.66
C HIS A 186 29.53 -13.19 -20.58
N SER A 187 30.23 -12.21 -20.01
CA SER A 187 30.89 -11.17 -20.80
C SER A 187 31.84 -11.82 -21.81
N ARG A 188 31.83 -11.34 -23.06
CA ARG A 188 32.70 -11.85 -24.11
C ARG A 188 34.18 -11.63 -23.79
N ASN A 189 34.51 -10.47 -23.24
CA ASN A 189 35.91 -10.05 -23.08
C ASN A 189 36.56 -10.69 -21.85
N SER A 190 35.83 -10.77 -20.73
CA SER A 190 36.38 -11.25 -19.47
C SER A 190 35.90 -12.63 -19.05
N GLY A 191 34.85 -13.16 -19.68
CA GLY A 191 34.18 -14.37 -19.23
C GLY A 191 33.46 -14.21 -17.88
N LYS A 192 33.34 -12.99 -17.34
CA LYS A 192 32.66 -12.76 -16.07
C LYS A 192 31.17 -13.16 -16.17
N PRO A 193 30.65 -13.94 -15.21
CA PRO A 193 29.26 -14.36 -15.21
C PRO A 193 28.32 -13.28 -14.65
N PHE A 194 27.15 -13.17 -15.26
CA PHE A 194 26.06 -12.31 -14.81
C PHE A 194 24.73 -13.05 -14.83
N TYR A 195 23.87 -12.75 -13.86
CA TYR A 195 22.44 -12.96 -14.02
C TYR A 195 21.89 -11.81 -14.88
N ALA A 196 21.33 -12.14 -16.04
CA ALA A 196 20.60 -11.22 -16.88
C ALA A 196 19.09 -11.35 -16.59
N ILE A 197 18.47 -10.25 -16.16
CA ILE A 197 17.05 -10.17 -15.83
C ILE A 197 16.37 -9.25 -16.85
N LEU A 198 15.52 -9.83 -17.68
CA LEU A 198 14.92 -9.16 -18.82
C LEU A 198 13.47 -8.77 -18.52
N HIS A 199 13.06 -7.60 -18.98
CA HIS A 199 11.65 -7.21 -19.01
C HIS A 199 11.37 -6.23 -20.16
N ARG A 200 10.16 -6.29 -20.70
CA ARG A 200 9.70 -5.37 -21.76
C ARG A 200 9.26 -4.04 -21.17
N ILE A 201 9.59 -2.98 -21.88
CA ILE A 201 9.15 -1.60 -21.64
C ILE A 201 8.56 -1.02 -22.93
N ASP A 202 8.12 0.23 -22.88
CA ASP A 202 7.48 0.93 -23.99
C ASP A 202 8.37 1.11 -25.24
N VAL A 203 9.69 1.07 -25.07
CA VAL A 203 10.67 1.30 -26.15
C VAL A 203 11.57 0.10 -26.47
N GLY A 204 11.30 -1.08 -25.88
CA GLY A 204 12.10 -2.29 -26.11
C GLY A 204 12.24 -3.18 -24.88
N ILE A 205 13.41 -3.78 -24.69
CA ILE A 205 13.72 -4.69 -23.58
C ILE A 205 14.82 -4.08 -22.72
N VAL A 206 14.59 -4.03 -21.41
CA VAL A 206 15.64 -3.74 -20.41
C VAL A 206 16.24 -5.06 -19.93
N ILE A 207 17.57 -5.08 -19.87
CA ILE A 207 18.41 -6.18 -19.41
C ILE A 207 19.20 -5.69 -18.21
N ASP A 208 18.77 -6.05 -17.00
CA ASP A 208 19.55 -5.81 -15.79
C ASP A 208 20.59 -6.93 -15.64
N LEU A 209 21.83 -6.56 -15.37
CA LEU A 209 22.97 -7.48 -15.24
C LEU A 209 23.52 -7.40 -13.82
N GLU A 210 23.26 -8.45 -13.05
CA GLU A 210 23.79 -8.60 -11.69
C GLU A 210 25.02 -9.51 -11.72
N PRO A 211 26.18 -9.07 -11.19
CA PRO A 211 27.37 -9.91 -11.09
C PRO A 211 27.07 -11.20 -10.34
N ALA A 212 27.35 -12.33 -10.98
CA ALA A 212 27.21 -13.64 -10.37
C ALA A 212 28.57 -14.05 -9.76
N ARG A 213 28.60 -14.63 -8.55
CA ARG A 213 29.86 -15.12 -7.96
C ARG A 213 30.12 -16.53 -8.47
N THR A 214 31.27 -16.84 -9.06
CA THR A 214 31.62 -18.21 -9.48
C THR A 214 31.45 -19.27 -8.37
N GLU A 215 31.56 -18.86 -7.10
CA GLU A 215 31.37 -19.69 -5.90
C GLU A 215 29.97 -19.58 -5.26
N ASP A 216 29.02 -18.85 -5.86
CA ASP A 216 27.67 -18.75 -5.30
C ASP A 216 27.10 -20.17 -5.17
N PRO A 217 26.63 -20.58 -3.97
CA PRO A 217 25.92 -21.84 -3.84
C PRO A 217 24.77 -21.91 -4.84
N ALA A 218 24.09 -20.78 -5.12
CA ALA A 218 23.04 -20.66 -6.13
C ALA A 218 23.53 -20.85 -7.59
N LEU A 219 24.84 -20.91 -7.84
CA LEU A 219 25.46 -21.22 -9.13
C LEU A 219 25.86 -22.69 -9.26
N SER A 220 25.98 -23.43 -8.15
CA SER A 220 26.01 -24.89 -8.21
C SER A 220 24.58 -25.42 -8.35
N ALA A 221 24.38 -26.45 -9.18
CA ALA A 221 23.08 -27.16 -9.25
C ALA A 221 22.58 -27.61 -7.85
N VAL A 222 23.50 -27.82 -6.90
CA VAL A 222 23.22 -28.21 -5.52
C VAL A 222 22.69 -27.06 -4.67
N GLY A 223 23.27 -25.85 -4.75
CA GLY A 223 22.87 -24.73 -3.90
C GLY A 223 21.74 -23.86 -4.46
N ALA A 224 21.51 -23.85 -5.78
CA ALA A 224 20.26 -23.37 -6.38
C ALA A 224 19.07 -24.23 -5.93
N VAL A 225 19.27 -25.55 -5.93
CA VAL A 225 18.33 -26.51 -5.36
C VAL A 225 18.19 -26.32 -3.85
N GLN A 226 19.24 -25.92 -3.13
CA GLN A 226 19.15 -25.70 -1.68
C GLN A 226 18.31 -24.48 -1.31
N SER A 227 18.47 -23.33 -1.97
CA SER A 227 17.64 -22.14 -1.73
C SER A 227 16.18 -22.39 -2.13
N GLN A 228 15.95 -23.08 -3.23
CA GLN A 228 14.61 -23.56 -3.63
C GLN A 228 14.03 -24.54 -2.61
N LYS A 229 14.81 -25.52 -2.12
CA LYS A 229 14.38 -26.47 -1.08
C LYS A 229 14.04 -25.76 0.22
N LEU A 230 14.80 -24.76 0.63
CA LEU A 230 14.50 -23.96 1.81
C LEU A 230 13.21 -23.16 1.62
N ALA A 231 12.98 -22.59 0.43
CA ALA A 231 11.73 -21.91 0.12
C ALA A 231 10.53 -22.87 0.09
N VAL A 232 10.66 -24.05 -0.52
CA VAL A 232 9.63 -25.10 -0.48
C VAL A 232 9.34 -25.53 0.95
N ARG A 233 10.38 -25.76 1.76
CA ARG A 233 10.23 -26.07 3.20
C ARG A 233 9.51 -24.95 3.95
N ALA A 234 9.84 -23.69 3.66
CA ALA A 234 9.18 -22.53 4.26
C ALA A 234 7.70 -22.43 3.85
N ILE A 235 7.37 -22.71 2.59
CA ILE A 235 5.99 -22.77 2.08
C ILE A 235 5.22 -23.90 2.76
N SER A 236 5.77 -25.12 2.80
CA SER A 236 5.14 -26.25 3.50
C SER A 236 4.96 -25.96 4.99
N SER A 237 5.93 -25.28 5.63
CA SER A 237 5.80 -24.85 7.01
C SER A 237 4.68 -23.84 7.24
N LEU A 238 4.40 -22.93 6.29
CA LEU A 238 3.28 -22.01 6.39
C LEU A 238 1.94 -22.73 6.19
N GLN A 239 1.88 -23.64 5.21
CA GLN A 239 0.66 -24.40 4.88
C GLN A 239 0.28 -25.44 5.95
N ALA A 240 1.25 -25.91 6.73
CA ALA A 240 1.02 -26.86 7.83
C ALA A 240 0.52 -26.18 9.12
N LEU A 241 0.42 -24.85 9.17
CA LEU A 241 -0.07 -24.14 10.35
C LEU A 241 -1.58 -24.39 10.54
N PRO A 242 -2.04 -24.55 11.79
CA PRO A 242 -3.47 -24.57 12.06
C PRO A 242 -4.09 -23.21 11.72
N GLY A 243 -5.28 -23.24 11.14
CA GLY A 243 -6.01 -22.01 10.82
C GLY A 243 -6.55 -21.29 12.06
N GLY A 244 -7.01 -20.06 11.88
CA GLY A 244 -7.58 -19.19 12.92
C GLY A 244 -6.56 -18.34 13.68
N ASN A 245 -5.32 -18.22 13.20
CA ASN A 245 -4.27 -17.47 13.88
C ASN A 245 -3.34 -16.71 12.91
N ILE A 246 -3.79 -15.53 12.47
CA ILE A 246 -3.01 -14.63 11.60
C ILE A 246 -1.67 -14.23 12.25
N LYS A 247 -1.62 -14.08 13.58
CA LYS A 247 -0.37 -13.71 14.28
C LYS A 247 0.69 -14.79 14.13
N LEU A 248 0.34 -16.06 14.35
CA LEU A 248 1.23 -17.20 14.16
C LEU A 248 1.73 -17.31 12.72
N LEU A 249 0.85 -17.04 11.75
CA LEU A 249 1.19 -16.99 10.33
C LEU A 249 2.24 -15.89 10.05
N CYS A 250 2.01 -14.68 10.55
CA CYS A 250 2.93 -13.55 10.41
C CYS A 250 4.28 -13.80 11.11
N ASP A 251 4.27 -14.36 12.32
CA ASP A 251 5.50 -14.69 13.07
C ASP A 251 6.30 -15.79 12.38
N THR A 252 5.63 -16.72 11.69
CA THR A 252 6.30 -17.79 10.93
C THR A 252 6.95 -17.25 9.65
N VAL A 253 6.28 -16.37 8.92
CA VAL A 253 6.86 -15.82 7.68
C VAL A 253 8.11 -14.96 7.96
N VAL A 254 8.11 -14.13 9.01
CA VAL A 254 9.30 -13.30 9.34
C VAL A 254 10.50 -14.15 9.74
N ARG A 255 10.30 -15.27 10.46
CA ARG A 255 11.38 -16.22 10.80
C ARG A 255 11.94 -16.89 9.56
N ASN A 256 11.07 -17.48 8.73
CA ASN A 256 11.48 -18.19 7.52
C ASN A 256 12.24 -17.26 6.55
N VAL A 257 11.73 -16.05 6.33
CA VAL A 257 12.40 -15.06 5.47
C VAL A 257 13.74 -14.61 6.06
N ARG A 258 13.85 -14.43 7.38
CA ARG A 258 15.13 -14.07 8.02
C ARG A 258 16.17 -15.19 7.88
N GLU A 259 15.77 -16.44 8.09
CA GLU A 259 16.64 -17.61 7.90
C GLU A 259 17.09 -17.77 6.45
N LEU A 260 16.19 -17.54 5.48
CA LEU A 260 16.49 -17.61 4.06
C LEU A 260 17.45 -16.51 3.60
N THR A 261 17.23 -15.28 4.05
CA THR A 261 17.87 -14.10 3.46
C THR A 261 19.06 -13.58 4.29
N GLY A 262 19.14 -13.93 5.57
CA GLY A 262 20.18 -13.49 6.51
C GLY A 262 20.16 -11.99 6.80
N TYR A 263 19.04 -11.29 6.54
CA TYR A 263 18.88 -9.89 6.97
C TYR A 263 18.86 -9.77 8.49
N ASP A 264 19.22 -8.60 9.02
CA ASP A 264 19.32 -8.44 10.48
C ASP A 264 17.92 -8.42 11.10
N ARG A 265 16.97 -7.77 10.43
CA ARG A 265 15.56 -7.62 10.81
C ARG A 265 14.67 -7.98 9.63
N VAL A 266 13.59 -8.69 9.90
CA VAL A 266 12.49 -8.94 8.96
C VAL A 266 11.18 -8.69 9.69
N MET A 267 10.26 -7.98 9.04
CA MET A 267 9.00 -7.55 9.64
C MET A 267 7.84 -7.67 8.65
N VAL A 268 6.66 -7.99 9.18
CA VAL A 268 5.39 -7.86 8.44
C VAL A 268 4.82 -6.49 8.77
N TYR A 269 4.66 -5.66 7.74
CA TYR A 269 4.13 -4.31 7.79
C TYR A 269 2.73 -4.32 7.15
N LYS A 270 1.68 -4.21 7.96
CA LYS A 270 0.27 -4.25 7.53
C LYS A 270 -0.21 -2.83 7.23
N PHE A 271 -0.92 -2.63 6.11
CA PHE A 271 -1.65 -1.37 5.86
C PHE A 271 -3.05 -1.41 6.50
N HIS A 272 -3.44 -0.30 7.13
CA HIS A 272 -4.78 -0.06 7.66
C HIS A 272 -5.65 0.68 6.63
N ALA A 273 -6.93 0.92 6.96
CA ALA A 273 -7.91 1.47 6.02
C ALA A 273 -7.64 2.92 5.56
N ASP A 274 -6.95 3.69 6.39
CA ASP A 274 -6.40 5.02 6.14
C ASP A 274 -4.98 4.97 5.55
N GLU A 275 -4.52 3.78 5.18
CA GLU A 275 -3.23 3.51 4.51
C GLU A 275 -1.97 3.80 5.34
N HIS A 276 -2.10 4.18 6.61
CA HIS A 276 -0.98 4.08 7.55
C HIS A 276 -0.63 2.60 7.74
N GLY A 277 0.57 2.30 8.21
CA GLY A 277 0.93 0.92 8.47
C GLY A 277 1.49 0.65 9.83
N GLU A 278 1.49 -0.62 10.18
CA GLU A 278 1.83 -1.15 11.50
C GLU A 278 2.73 -2.37 11.34
N VAL A 279 3.78 -2.46 12.16
CA VAL A 279 4.60 -3.67 12.25
C VAL A 279 3.89 -4.71 13.13
N VAL A 280 3.22 -5.67 12.51
CA VAL A 280 2.39 -6.67 13.21
C VAL A 280 3.18 -7.92 13.63
N ALA A 281 4.34 -8.18 13.02
CA ALA A 281 5.24 -9.27 13.37
C ALA A 281 6.69 -8.90 13.03
N GLU A 282 7.64 -9.44 13.77
CA GLU A 282 9.07 -9.13 13.62
C GLU A 282 9.95 -10.30 14.04
N SER A 283 11.03 -10.51 13.28
CA SER A 283 12.18 -11.33 13.67
C SER A 283 13.45 -10.51 13.45
N LYS A 284 14.29 -10.36 14.48
CA LYS A 284 15.45 -9.48 14.44
C LYS A 284 16.67 -10.06 15.15
N ARG A 285 17.84 -9.49 14.86
CA ARG A 285 19.05 -9.65 15.67
C ARG A 285 18.80 -9.13 17.09
N SER A 286 19.35 -9.80 18.09
CA SER A 286 18.99 -9.59 19.50
C SER A 286 19.29 -8.18 20.00
N ASP A 287 20.39 -7.58 19.53
CA ASP A 287 20.91 -6.25 19.88
C ASP A 287 20.10 -5.07 19.33
N LEU A 288 19.26 -5.28 18.31
CA LEU A 288 18.52 -4.20 17.67
C LEU A 288 17.26 -3.82 18.46
N GLU A 289 16.86 -2.55 18.45
CA GLU A 289 15.59 -2.12 19.06
C GLU A 289 14.38 -2.75 18.34
N PRO A 290 13.33 -3.22 19.04
CA PRO A 290 12.16 -3.82 18.40
C PRO A 290 11.26 -2.76 17.72
N TYR A 291 10.72 -3.08 16.54
CA TYR A 291 9.74 -2.23 15.85
C TYR A 291 8.31 -2.78 15.91
N VAL A 292 8.12 -4.00 16.42
CA VAL A 292 6.79 -4.61 16.56
C VAL A 292 5.83 -3.71 17.36
N GLY A 293 4.63 -3.50 16.83
CA GLY A 293 3.60 -2.61 17.37
C GLY A 293 3.77 -1.13 17.02
N LEU A 294 4.82 -0.73 16.29
CA LEU A 294 4.98 0.64 15.83
C LEU A 294 4.12 0.92 14.60
N HIS A 295 3.40 2.04 14.65
CA HIS A 295 2.64 2.61 13.55
C HIS A 295 3.44 3.68 12.82
N TYR A 296 3.21 3.79 11.51
CA TYR A 296 3.88 4.72 10.61
C TYR A 296 2.84 5.37 9.68
N PRO A 297 2.84 6.71 9.55
CA PRO A 297 2.03 7.47 8.61
C PRO A 297 2.01 6.92 7.18
N ALA A 298 0.87 7.08 6.51
CA ALA A 298 0.67 6.64 5.12
C ALA A 298 1.68 7.26 4.12
N THR A 299 2.24 8.41 4.46
CA THR A 299 3.20 9.17 3.65
C THR A 299 4.61 8.59 3.66
N ASP A 300 4.94 7.64 4.56
CA ASP A 300 6.25 6.94 4.53
C ASP A 300 6.39 5.98 3.34
N ILE A 301 5.27 5.40 2.93
CA ILE A 301 5.19 4.58 1.73
C ILE A 301 4.15 5.23 0.84
N PRO A 302 4.54 6.24 0.03
CA PRO A 302 3.61 7.00 -0.80
C PRO A 302 2.73 6.11 -1.68
N GLN A 303 1.55 6.59 -2.02
CA GLN A 303 0.56 5.83 -2.80
C GLN A 303 1.13 5.37 -4.15
N ALA A 304 1.95 6.20 -4.80
CA ALA A 304 2.68 5.83 -6.01
C ALA A 304 3.56 4.59 -5.80
N SER A 305 4.27 4.54 -4.68
CA SER A 305 5.11 3.38 -4.32
C SER A 305 4.25 2.15 -4.02
N ARG A 306 3.12 2.31 -3.31
CA ARG A 306 2.17 1.21 -3.05
C ARG A 306 1.61 0.63 -4.35
N PHE A 307 1.27 1.48 -5.31
CA PHE A 307 0.84 1.05 -6.64
C PHE A 307 1.94 0.28 -7.37
N LEU A 308 3.19 0.78 -7.34
CA LEU A 308 4.32 0.07 -7.95
C LEU A 308 4.59 -1.29 -7.30
N PHE A 309 4.36 -1.46 -6.00
CA PHE A 309 4.48 -2.77 -5.34
C PHE A 309 3.43 -3.78 -5.80
N LYS A 310 2.28 -3.33 -6.31
CA LYS A 310 1.29 -4.24 -6.94
C LYS A 310 1.79 -4.79 -8.26
N GLN A 311 2.57 -3.99 -9.00
CA GLN A 311 3.15 -4.39 -10.29
C GLN A 311 4.46 -5.17 -10.10
N ASN A 312 5.39 -4.63 -9.32
CA ASN A 312 6.68 -5.22 -9.02
C ASN A 312 6.74 -5.61 -7.55
N ARG A 313 6.56 -6.90 -7.32
CA ARG A 313 6.31 -7.46 -5.99
C ARG A 313 7.54 -7.53 -5.11
N VAL A 314 8.75 -7.38 -5.66
CA VAL A 314 10.00 -7.42 -4.90
C VAL A 314 10.86 -6.23 -5.27
N ARG A 315 11.39 -5.53 -4.26
CA ARG A 315 12.34 -4.44 -4.43
C ARG A 315 13.49 -4.60 -3.44
N MET A 316 14.72 -4.53 -3.95
CA MET A 316 15.93 -4.55 -3.13
C MET A 316 16.68 -3.23 -3.29
N ILE A 317 17.21 -2.72 -2.18
CA ILE A 317 18.16 -1.61 -2.12
C ILE A 317 19.41 -2.15 -1.42
N ALA A 318 20.51 -2.29 -2.16
CA ALA A 318 21.71 -2.97 -1.66
C ALA A 318 22.51 -2.11 -0.67
N ASP A 319 22.57 -0.80 -0.93
CA ASP A 319 23.17 0.21 -0.05
C ASP A 319 22.51 1.56 -0.35
N CYS A 320 21.83 2.15 0.62
CA CYS A 320 21.19 3.46 0.47
C CYS A 320 22.18 4.63 0.42
N ARG A 321 23.45 4.42 0.78
CA ARG A 321 24.53 5.44 0.70
C ARG A 321 25.19 5.48 -0.68
N ALA A 322 25.00 4.44 -1.47
CA ALA A 322 25.71 4.30 -2.72
C ALA A 322 25.23 5.34 -3.74
N THR A 323 26.17 5.99 -4.43
CA THR A 323 25.87 6.98 -5.45
C THR A 323 25.12 6.33 -6.61
N PRO A 324 23.91 6.81 -6.97
CA PRO A 324 23.17 6.28 -8.11
C PRO A 324 23.94 6.47 -9.42
N VAL A 325 23.84 5.49 -10.32
CA VAL A 325 24.48 5.52 -11.64
C VAL A 325 23.50 6.02 -12.68
N LYS A 326 23.91 7.04 -13.45
CA LYS A 326 23.10 7.63 -14.51
C LYS A 326 22.92 6.65 -15.68
N VAL A 327 21.72 6.67 -16.26
CA VAL A 327 21.40 5.99 -17.51
C VAL A 327 21.69 6.94 -18.68
N ILE A 328 22.54 6.49 -19.59
CA ILE A 328 22.87 7.16 -20.85
C ILE A 328 21.92 6.57 -21.90
N GLN A 329 21.15 7.42 -22.57
CA GLN A 329 20.12 7.00 -23.52
C GLN A 329 20.23 7.76 -24.83
N ASP A 330 19.69 7.17 -25.89
CA ASP A 330 19.59 7.82 -27.20
C ASP A 330 18.77 9.12 -27.09
N GLU A 331 19.26 10.19 -27.71
CA GLU A 331 18.60 11.51 -27.76
C GLU A 331 17.28 11.47 -28.53
N ILE A 332 17.07 10.46 -29.38
CA ILE A 332 15.82 10.25 -30.12
C ILE A 332 14.66 9.89 -29.16
N LEU A 333 14.96 9.33 -27.99
CA LEU A 333 13.95 8.98 -26.99
C LEU A 333 13.35 10.24 -26.36
N GLN A 334 12.04 10.42 -26.55
CA GLN A 334 11.29 11.61 -26.11
C GLN A 334 11.20 11.77 -24.58
N GLN A 335 11.43 10.70 -23.84
CA GLN A 335 11.34 10.68 -22.39
C GLN A 335 12.36 9.69 -21.80
N PRO A 336 12.75 9.85 -20.52
CA PRO A 336 13.64 8.89 -19.89
C PRO A 336 13.03 7.49 -19.84
N LEU A 337 13.87 6.45 -19.84
CA LEU A 337 13.40 5.07 -19.79
C LEU A 337 12.50 4.79 -18.58
N CYS A 338 11.48 3.95 -18.79
CA CYS A 338 10.69 3.39 -17.71
C CYS A 338 11.52 2.34 -16.97
N LEU A 339 11.90 2.63 -15.73
CA LEU A 339 12.71 1.72 -14.89
C LEU A 339 11.86 1.00 -13.85
N VAL A 340 10.53 1.07 -13.95
CA VAL A 340 9.59 0.49 -12.99
C VAL A 340 9.92 -0.98 -12.72
N GLY A 341 10.08 -1.78 -13.78
CA GLY A 341 10.41 -3.21 -13.73
C GLY A 341 11.88 -3.54 -13.51
N SER A 342 12.78 -2.55 -13.51
CA SER A 342 14.20 -2.79 -13.28
C SER A 342 14.45 -3.12 -11.81
N THR A 343 15.10 -4.26 -11.60
CA THR A 343 15.63 -4.73 -10.32
C THR A 343 16.73 -3.81 -9.78
N LEU A 344 17.40 -3.08 -10.68
CA LEU A 344 18.48 -2.16 -10.36
C LEU A 344 18.00 -0.72 -10.15
N ARG A 345 16.70 -0.40 -10.27
CA ARG A 345 16.22 0.98 -10.15
C ARG A 345 16.68 1.63 -8.84
N ALA A 346 17.27 2.82 -8.93
CA ALA A 346 17.74 3.57 -7.77
C ALA A 346 16.59 3.94 -6.82
N PRO A 347 16.82 3.98 -5.50
CA PRO A 347 15.88 4.59 -4.57
C PRO A 347 15.78 6.09 -4.83
N HIS A 348 14.60 6.66 -4.55
CA HIS A 348 14.45 8.11 -4.50
C HIS A 348 15.25 8.69 -3.33
N GLY A 349 15.86 9.86 -3.49
CA GLY A 349 16.77 10.46 -2.49
C GLY A 349 16.15 10.62 -1.10
N CYS A 350 14.88 11.04 -1.02
CA CYS A 350 14.15 11.13 0.25
C CYS A 350 14.06 9.77 0.97
N HIS A 351 13.82 8.68 0.23
CA HIS A 351 13.76 7.34 0.83
C HIS A 351 15.15 6.82 1.21
N ALA A 352 16.18 7.11 0.41
CA ALA A 352 17.56 6.79 0.78
C ALA A 352 17.96 7.47 2.10
N GLN A 353 17.63 8.74 2.26
CA GLN A 353 17.89 9.46 3.50
C GLN A 353 17.03 8.95 4.67
N TYR A 354 15.76 8.57 4.43
CA TYR A 354 14.92 7.91 5.43
C TYR A 354 15.59 6.63 5.96
N MET A 355 16.09 5.80 5.06
CA MET A 355 16.81 4.56 5.40
C MET A 355 18.06 4.84 6.24
N LEU A 356 18.83 5.88 5.90
CA LEU A 356 20.00 6.30 6.68
C LEU A 356 19.63 6.70 8.10
N ASN A 357 18.58 7.51 8.25
CA ASN A 357 18.12 7.97 9.56
C ASN A 357 17.61 6.80 10.43
N MET A 358 17.05 5.76 9.80
CA MET A 358 16.58 4.55 10.49
C MET A 358 17.71 3.55 10.82
N GLY A 359 18.89 3.73 10.23
CA GLY A 359 20.00 2.76 10.33
C GLY A 359 19.82 1.51 9.47
N SER A 360 18.92 1.54 8.47
CA SER A 360 18.69 0.45 7.52
C SER A 360 19.51 0.67 6.25
N ILE A 361 20.79 0.28 6.25
CA ILE A 361 21.69 0.49 5.11
C ILE A 361 21.25 -0.29 3.86
N ALA A 362 20.79 -1.52 4.03
CA ALA A 362 20.20 -2.31 2.95
C ALA A 362 18.76 -2.70 3.28
N SER A 363 17.94 -2.85 2.23
CA SER A 363 16.54 -3.22 2.38
C SER A 363 16.06 -4.18 1.29
N LEU A 364 15.19 -5.12 1.67
CA LEU A 364 14.41 -5.95 0.77
C LEU A 364 12.94 -5.85 1.16
N ALA A 365 12.11 -5.32 0.27
CA ALA A 365 10.68 -5.19 0.47
C ALA A 365 9.93 -6.09 -0.51
N MET A 366 8.98 -6.86 0.00
CA MET A 366 8.17 -7.80 -0.79
C MET A 366 6.68 -7.57 -0.53
N ALA A 367 5.89 -7.52 -1.60
CA ALA A 367 4.48 -7.23 -1.54
C ALA A 367 3.66 -8.45 -1.06
N VAL A 368 2.72 -8.20 -0.16
CA VAL A 368 1.72 -9.18 0.27
C VAL A 368 0.40 -8.80 -0.38
N ILE A 369 0.02 -9.54 -1.41
CA ILE A 369 -1.19 -9.32 -2.18
C ILE A 369 -2.25 -10.34 -1.74
N ILE A 370 -3.47 -9.85 -1.53
CA ILE A 370 -4.65 -10.67 -1.29
C ILE A 370 -5.71 -10.41 -2.36
N ASN A 371 -6.60 -11.38 -2.56
CA ASN A 371 -7.76 -11.19 -3.41
C ASN A 371 -8.84 -10.44 -2.62
N SER A 372 -9.30 -9.32 -3.16
CA SER A 372 -10.45 -8.57 -2.66
C SER A 372 -11.73 -9.22 -3.18
N SER A 373 -12.46 -9.90 -2.32
CA SER A 373 -13.80 -10.43 -2.59
C SER A 373 -14.88 -9.40 -2.24
N GLY A 374 -14.77 -8.19 -2.78
CA GLY A 374 -15.77 -7.13 -2.64
C GLY A 374 -16.58 -6.97 -3.93
N GLU A 375 -17.83 -6.53 -3.81
CA GLU A 375 -18.86 -6.29 -4.83
C GLU A 375 -18.50 -5.20 -5.88
N GLU A 376 -17.23 -5.09 -6.27
CA GLU A 376 -16.79 -4.16 -7.30
C GLU A 376 -16.73 -4.88 -8.65
N GLU A 377 -17.91 -5.14 -9.23
CA GLU A 377 -18.10 -5.75 -10.56
C GLU A 377 -17.46 -4.98 -11.74
N PHE A 378 -16.82 -3.83 -11.50
CA PHE A 378 -16.33 -2.94 -12.56
C PHE A 378 -14.81 -2.84 -12.72
N SER A 379 -14.00 -3.46 -11.85
CA SER A 379 -12.54 -3.46 -12.01
C SER A 379 -11.99 -4.88 -12.16
N LYS A 380 -11.45 -5.19 -13.36
CA LYS A 380 -10.81 -6.48 -13.71
C LYS A 380 -9.50 -6.78 -12.95
N SER A 381 -9.28 -6.20 -11.76
CA SER A 381 -8.17 -6.54 -10.87
C SER A 381 -8.65 -6.55 -9.42
N SER A 382 -9.14 -7.71 -8.97
CA SER A 382 -9.53 -7.99 -7.59
C SER A 382 -8.31 -8.11 -6.64
N MET A 383 -7.18 -7.46 -6.90
CA MET A 383 -5.97 -7.60 -6.08
C MET A 383 -5.70 -6.37 -5.20
N LYS A 384 -5.65 -6.60 -3.88
CA LYS A 384 -5.35 -5.59 -2.86
C LYS A 384 -3.94 -5.80 -2.28
N LEU A 385 -3.19 -4.71 -2.12
CA LEU A 385 -1.95 -4.72 -1.34
C LEU A 385 -2.33 -4.70 0.14
N TRP A 386 -2.23 -5.84 0.82
CA TRP A 386 -2.56 -5.94 2.25
C TRP A 386 -1.44 -5.38 3.14
N GLY A 387 -0.20 -5.59 2.70
CA GLY A 387 0.99 -5.23 3.47
C GLY A 387 2.26 -5.52 2.71
N LEU A 388 3.39 -5.38 3.41
CA LEU A 388 4.72 -5.73 2.93
C LEU A 388 5.41 -6.66 3.93
N VAL A 389 6.28 -7.53 3.44
CA VAL A 389 7.36 -8.10 4.25
C VAL A 389 8.63 -7.30 3.95
N VAL A 390 9.15 -6.61 4.96
CA VAL A 390 10.29 -5.70 4.83
C VAL A 390 11.46 -6.25 5.61
N CYS A 391 12.62 -6.29 4.99
CA CYS A 391 13.87 -6.75 5.59
C CYS A 391 14.83 -5.57 5.67
N HIS A 392 15.47 -5.36 6.81
CA HIS A 392 16.51 -4.34 7.01
C HIS A 392 17.84 -4.98 7.41
N HIS A 393 18.93 -4.44 6.89
CA HIS A 393 20.29 -4.81 7.26
C HIS A 393 21.08 -3.57 7.65
N THR A 394 21.92 -3.70 8.67
CA THR A 394 22.74 -2.62 9.22
C THR A 394 23.99 -2.32 8.40
N SER A 395 24.32 -3.18 7.42
CA SER A 395 25.40 -3.00 6.46
C SER A 395 24.90 -3.23 5.03
N PRO A 396 25.70 -2.92 3.99
CA PRO A 396 25.35 -3.25 2.62
C PRO A 396 25.06 -4.74 2.47
N ARG A 397 24.00 -5.08 1.74
CA ARG A 397 23.61 -6.46 1.50
C ARG A 397 22.89 -6.57 0.17
N SER A 398 23.37 -7.50 -0.65
CA SER A 398 22.69 -7.93 -1.87
C SER A 398 22.47 -9.42 -1.78
N ILE A 399 21.27 -9.88 -2.10
CA ILE A 399 20.94 -11.30 -2.25
C ILE A 399 20.69 -11.61 -3.73
N PRO A 400 21.10 -12.79 -4.22
CA PRO A 400 21.04 -13.10 -5.65
C PRO A 400 19.59 -13.24 -6.11
N PHE A 401 19.35 -12.94 -7.40
CA PHE A 401 18.00 -12.97 -7.98
C PHE A 401 17.22 -14.28 -7.72
N PRO A 402 17.81 -15.49 -7.85
CA PRO A 402 17.10 -16.73 -7.53
C PRO A 402 16.52 -16.78 -6.11
N LEU A 403 17.25 -16.25 -5.12
CA LEU A 403 16.77 -16.21 -3.74
C LEU A 403 15.65 -15.18 -3.57
N ARG A 404 15.72 -14.02 -4.24
CA ARG A 404 14.62 -13.03 -4.26
C ARG A 404 13.35 -13.63 -4.88
N TYR A 405 13.50 -14.36 -5.99
CA TYR A 405 12.39 -15.02 -6.66
C TYR A 405 11.76 -16.13 -5.79
N ALA A 406 12.58 -16.90 -5.08
CA ALA A 406 12.10 -17.88 -4.11
C ALA A 406 11.32 -17.24 -2.94
N CYS A 407 11.78 -16.07 -2.46
CA CYS A 407 11.04 -15.31 -1.45
C CYS A 407 9.73 -14.73 -2.00
N GLU A 408 9.68 -14.34 -3.28
CA GLU A 408 8.44 -13.91 -3.93
C GLU A 408 7.39 -15.02 -3.92
N PHE A 409 7.76 -16.26 -4.27
CA PHE A 409 6.85 -17.41 -4.17
C PHE A 409 6.37 -17.65 -2.74
N LEU A 410 7.26 -17.51 -1.75
CA LEU A 410 6.87 -17.58 -0.35
C LEU A 410 5.83 -16.50 0.02
N MET A 411 5.96 -15.28 -0.52
CA MET A 411 4.96 -14.22 -0.32
C MET A 411 3.61 -14.53 -0.98
N GLN A 412 3.62 -15.19 -2.14
CA GLN A 412 2.38 -15.64 -2.78
C GLN A 412 1.66 -16.70 -1.92
N ALA A 413 2.40 -17.68 -1.40
CA ALA A 413 1.86 -18.68 -0.48
C ALA A 413 1.33 -18.05 0.82
N PHE A 414 2.08 -17.09 1.38
CA PHE A 414 1.65 -16.32 2.55
C PHE A 414 0.37 -15.52 2.28
N GLY A 415 0.29 -14.82 1.15
CA GLY A 415 -0.90 -14.07 0.73
C GLY A 415 -2.13 -14.95 0.55
N LEU A 416 -1.96 -16.16 0.00
CA LEU A 416 -3.06 -17.13 -0.13
C LEU A 416 -3.55 -17.61 1.24
N GLN A 417 -2.64 -18.03 2.13
CA GLN A 417 -3.00 -18.49 3.47
C GLN A 417 -3.67 -17.37 4.27
N LEU A 418 -3.14 -16.15 4.18
CA LEU A 418 -3.73 -14.97 4.81
C LEU A 418 -5.14 -14.70 4.27
N ASN A 419 -5.37 -14.86 2.97
CA ASN A 419 -6.70 -14.69 2.40
C ASN A 419 -7.70 -15.72 2.94
N MET A 420 -7.27 -16.97 3.14
CA MET A 420 -8.10 -18.00 3.77
C MET A 420 -8.45 -17.62 5.22
N GLU A 421 -7.48 -17.12 5.99
CA GLU A 421 -7.72 -16.64 7.36
C GLU A 421 -8.72 -15.48 7.43
N LEU A 422 -8.61 -14.53 6.49
CA LEU A 422 -9.53 -13.40 6.41
C LEU A 422 -10.95 -13.84 6.03
N GLN A 423 -11.07 -14.83 5.12
CA GLN A 423 -12.37 -15.41 4.76
C GLN A 423 -12.99 -16.16 5.94
N LEU A 424 -12.20 -16.92 6.70
CA LEU A 424 -12.67 -17.59 7.92
C LEU A 424 -13.15 -16.58 8.96
N ALA A 425 -12.40 -15.48 9.16
CA ALA A 425 -12.82 -14.41 10.05
C ALA A 425 -14.14 -13.76 9.59
N SER A 426 -14.31 -13.55 8.28
CA SER A 426 -15.57 -13.06 7.69
C SER A 426 -16.73 -14.02 7.95
N GLN A 427 -16.55 -15.32 7.72
CA GLN A 427 -17.58 -16.34 7.96
C GLN A 427 -17.98 -16.42 9.44
N ILE A 428 -17.01 -16.30 10.35
CA ILE A 428 -17.29 -16.23 11.80
C ILE A 428 -18.13 -15.00 12.12
N SER A 429 -17.82 -13.86 11.49
CA SER A 429 -18.60 -12.62 11.61
C SER A 429 -20.01 -12.78 11.05
N GLU A 430 -20.19 -13.37 9.86
CA GLU A 430 -21.51 -13.65 9.26
C GLU A 430 -22.36 -14.57 10.14
N LYS A 431 -21.75 -15.61 10.71
CA LYS A 431 -22.43 -16.49 11.67
C LYS A 431 -22.84 -15.74 12.93
N HIS A 432 -22.04 -14.77 13.38
CA HIS A 432 -22.40 -13.89 14.49
C HIS A 432 -23.61 -13.02 14.12
N ILE A 433 -23.62 -12.43 12.91
CA ILE A 433 -24.75 -11.64 12.40
C ILE A 433 -26.05 -12.47 12.35
N LEU A 434 -26.01 -13.72 11.86
CA LEU A 434 -27.19 -14.60 11.84
C LEU A 434 -27.72 -14.91 13.24
N ARG A 435 -26.83 -15.09 14.23
CA ARG A 435 -27.24 -15.23 15.64
C ARG A 435 -27.90 -13.96 16.14
N THR A 436 -27.36 -12.79 15.81
CA THR A 436 -27.95 -11.49 16.12
C THR A 436 -29.33 -11.32 15.48
N GLN A 437 -29.54 -11.75 14.24
CA GLN A 437 -30.87 -11.73 13.61
C GLN A 437 -31.87 -12.64 14.35
N THR A 438 -31.45 -13.84 14.74
CA THR A 438 -32.28 -14.76 15.54
C THR A 438 -32.68 -14.11 16.87
N LEU A 439 -31.74 -13.42 17.50
CA LEU A 439 -31.98 -12.65 18.72
C LEU A 439 -32.99 -11.51 18.52
N LEU A 440 -32.88 -10.77 17.42
CA LEU A 440 -33.84 -9.71 17.08
C LEU A 440 -35.25 -10.27 16.87
N CYS A 441 -35.40 -11.43 16.24
CA CYS A 441 -36.69 -12.12 16.10
C CYS A 441 -37.28 -12.54 17.45
N ASP A 442 -36.47 -13.01 18.39
CA ASP A 442 -36.93 -13.31 19.75
C ASP A 442 -37.41 -12.05 20.49
N MET A 443 -36.67 -10.95 20.36
CA MET A 443 -37.04 -9.67 20.97
C MET A 443 -38.33 -9.08 20.40
N LEU A 444 -38.57 -9.27 19.09
CA LEU A 444 -39.81 -8.88 18.40
C LEU A 444 -41.07 -9.53 18.98
N LEU A 445 -40.95 -10.77 19.48
CA LEU A 445 -42.07 -11.55 19.98
C LEU A 445 -42.47 -11.18 21.42
N ARG A 446 -41.85 -10.14 22.01
CA ARG A 446 -42.11 -9.74 23.39
C ARG A 446 -43.34 -8.85 23.48
N ASP A 447 -44.20 -9.13 24.48
CA ASP A 447 -45.45 -8.41 24.71
C ASP A 447 -45.26 -6.95 25.17
N SER A 448 -44.06 -6.59 25.63
CA SER A 448 -43.75 -5.27 26.15
C SER A 448 -42.40 -4.77 25.66
N PRO A 449 -42.28 -3.49 25.30
CA PRO A 449 -41.03 -2.80 25.00
C PRO A 449 -39.95 -2.95 26.06
N THR A 450 -40.37 -2.92 27.32
CA THR A 450 -39.45 -3.07 28.45
C THR A 450 -38.81 -4.45 28.47
N GLY A 451 -39.44 -5.43 27.81
CA GLY A 451 -38.94 -6.79 27.63
C GLY A 451 -37.55 -6.85 27.03
N ILE A 452 -37.16 -5.91 26.16
CA ILE A 452 -35.82 -5.87 25.55
C ILE A 452 -34.71 -5.62 26.59
N VAL A 453 -35.06 -5.06 27.75
CA VAL A 453 -34.16 -4.77 28.87
C VAL A 453 -34.38 -5.72 30.05
N THR A 454 -35.63 -6.12 30.31
CA THR A 454 -35.99 -6.91 31.50
C THR A 454 -35.88 -8.42 31.30
N GLN A 455 -35.86 -8.91 30.06
CA GLN A 455 -35.77 -10.34 29.75
C GLN A 455 -34.41 -10.68 29.13
N SER A 456 -33.98 -11.92 29.34
CA SER A 456 -32.77 -12.47 28.74
C SER A 456 -33.13 -13.31 27.52
N PRO A 457 -32.43 -13.16 26.39
CA PRO A 457 -31.33 -12.22 26.13
C PRO A 457 -31.78 -10.75 26.00
N SER A 458 -30.95 -9.80 26.42
CA SER A 458 -31.23 -8.37 26.50
C SER A 458 -30.57 -7.56 25.38
N ILE A 459 -30.83 -6.26 25.28
CA ILE A 459 -30.16 -5.36 24.33
C ILE A 459 -28.62 -5.32 24.48
N MET A 460 -28.06 -5.72 25.63
CA MET A 460 -26.61 -5.85 25.80
C MET A 460 -26.03 -7.06 25.07
N ASP A 461 -26.86 -8.08 24.77
CA ASP A 461 -26.44 -9.28 24.05
C ASP A 461 -26.43 -9.06 22.53
N LEU A 462 -26.98 -7.93 22.06
CA LEU A 462 -27.08 -7.59 20.64
C LEU A 462 -25.74 -7.15 20.04
N VAL A 463 -24.99 -6.35 20.79
CA VAL A 463 -23.71 -5.75 20.38
C VAL A 463 -22.74 -5.77 21.54
N LYS A 464 -21.42 -5.80 21.27
CA LYS A 464 -20.44 -5.77 22.36
C LYS A 464 -20.46 -4.39 23.02
N CYS A 465 -20.87 -4.33 24.27
CA CYS A 465 -20.97 -3.11 25.06
C CYS A 465 -20.72 -3.39 26.54
N ASP A 466 -20.37 -2.33 27.28
CA ASP A 466 -20.16 -2.39 28.74
C ASP A 466 -21.46 -2.04 29.50
N GLY A 467 -22.38 -1.36 28.82
CA GLY A 467 -23.74 -1.11 29.30
C GLY A 467 -24.67 -0.67 28.19
N ALA A 468 -25.96 -0.60 28.53
CA ALA A 468 -27.02 -0.17 27.64
C ALA A 468 -28.15 0.49 28.44
N ALA A 469 -29.04 1.21 27.79
CA ALA A 469 -30.24 1.71 28.44
C ALA A 469 -31.41 1.92 27.47
N LEU A 470 -32.62 1.77 28.00
CA LEU A 470 -33.86 2.23 27.35
C LEU A 470 -34.42 3.42 28.13
N TYR A 471 -34.66 4.53 27.43
CA TYR A 471 -35.47 5.62 27.95
C TYR A 471 -36.82 5.59 27.23
N TYR A 472 -37.88 5.23 27.94
CA TYR A 472 -39.19 5.00 27.36
C TYR A 472 -40.30 5.55 28.26
N GLN A 473 -41.20 6.36 27.70
CA GLN A 473 -42.31 6.98 28.44
C GLN A 473 -41.86 7.70 29.74
N GLN A 474 -40.78 8.48 29.64
CA GLN A 474 -40.15 9.20 30.77
C GLN A 474 -39.60 8.30 31.89
N LYS A 475 -39.49 6.98 31.66
CA LYS A 475 -38.86 6.03 32.57
C LYS A 475 -37.52 5.60 32.02
N TYR A 476 -36.56 5.43 32.93
CA TYR A 476 -35.20 5.04 32.61
C TYR A 476 -34.91 3.60 33.05
N TYR A 477 -34.45 2.77 32.11
CA TYR A 477 -34.14 1.37 32.32
C TYR A 477 -32.67 1.09 31.93
N PRO A 478 -31.70 1.29 32.85
CA PRO A 478 -30.28 1.01 32.61
C PRO A 478 -29.92 -0.46 32.78
N LEU A 479 -28.88 -0.90 32.06
CA LEU A 479 -28.18 -2.16 32.22
C LEU A 479 -26.66 -1.94 32.17
N GLY A 480 -25.93 -2.70 32.98
CA GLY A 480 -24.47 -2.63 33.01
C GLY A 480 -23.94 -1.25 33.39
N VAL A 481 -22.86 -0.83 32.72
CA VAL A 481 -22.24 0.49 32.92
C VAL A 481 -23.01 1.54 32.11
N ALA A 482 -23.86 2.30 32.78
CA ALA A 482 -24.66 3.35 32.15
C ALA A 482 -24.60 4.66 32.96
N PRO A 483 -24.80 5.83 32.32
CA PRO A 483 -24.92 7.11 33.02
C PRO A 483 -26.12 7.13 33.96
N THR A 484 -26.13 8.08 34.90
CA THR A 484 -27.29 8.31 35.77
C THR A 484 -28.49 8.86 34.98
N GLU A 485 -29.71 8.76 35.53
CA GLU A 485 -30.90 9.30 34.86
C GLU A 485 -30.79 10.80 34.55
N ALA A 486 -30.19 11.59 35.45
CA ALA A 486 -29.94 13.01 35.22
C ALA A 486 -28.98 13.25 34.04
N GLN A 487 -27.91 12.45 33.95
CA GLN A 487 -26.94 12.53 32.85
C GLN A 487 -27.55 12.09 31.51
N ILE A 488 -28.40 11.06 31.50
CA ILE A 488 -29.10 10.64 30.28
C ILE A 488 -30.05 11.72 29.77
N LYS A 489 -30.78 12.39 30.66
CA LYS A 489 -31.64 13.51 30.27
C LYS A 489 -30.84 14.66 29.64
N ASP A 490 -29.68 14.98 30.21
CA ASP A 490 -28.75 15.97 29.64
C ASP A 490 -28.20 15.55 28.27
N ILE A 491 -27.85 14.27 28.08
CA ILE A 491 -27.43 13.73 26.78
C ILE A 491 -28.57 13.81 25.76
N ILE A 492 -29.82 13.50 26.14
CA ILE A 492 -30.99 13.59 25.26
C ILE A 492 -31.23 15.04 24.83
N GLU A 493 -31.10 16.00 25.74
CA GLU A 493 -31.23 17.42 25.41
C GLU A 493 -30.15 17.87 24.41
N TRP A 494 -28.90 17.45 24.63
CA TRP A 494 -27.82 17.69 23.67
C TRP A 494 -28.10 17.07 22.29
N LEU A 495 -28.58 15.83 22.24
CA LEU A 495 -28.96 15.15 20.98
C LEU A 495 -30.08 15.91 20.25
N LEU A 496 -31.09 16.40 20.97
CA LEU A 496 -32.20 17.15 20.36
C LEU A 496 -31.74 18.49 19.78
N ILE A 497 -30.81 19.19 20.44
CA ILE A 497 -30.31 20.50 20.00
C ILE A 497 -29.39 20.38 18.78
N PHE A 498 -28.46 19.43 18.79
CA PHE A 498 -27.37 19.37 17.79
C PHE A 498 -27.55 18.25 16.75
N HIS A 499 -28.41 17.27 17.02
CA HIS A 499 -28.61 16.08 16.19
C HIS A 499 -30.09 15.74 15.95
N GLY A 500 -31.02 16.68 16.15
CA GLY A 500 -32.47 16.45 16.07
C GLY A 500 -32.99 15.97 14.71
N ASP A 501 -32.26 16.24 13.62
CA ASP A 501 -32.60 15.78 12.27
C ASP A 501 -32.11 14.34 11.97
N SER A 502 -31.36 13.73 12.88
CA SER A 502 -30.83 12.37 12.74
C SER A 502 -31.67 11.34 13.50
N THR A 503 -31.77 10.13 12.97
CA THR A 503 -32.42 9.00 13.66
C THR A 503 -31.53 8.36 14.73
N GLY A 504 -30.27 8.78 14.86
CA GLY A 504 -29.32 8.25 15.83
C GLY A 504 -27.93 8.86 15.69
N LEU A 505 -27.00 8.40 16.53
CA LEU A 505 -25.60 8.80 16.51
C LEU A 505 -24.75 7.61 16.99
N SER A 506 -23.56 7.43 16.42
CA SER A 506 -22.52 6.59 17.02
C SER A 506 -21.22 7.37 17.12
N THR A 507 -20.54 7.22 18.25
CA THR A 507 -19.23 7.82 18.50
C THR A 507 -18.42 6.90 19.42
N ASP A 508 -17.11 6.86 19.20
CA ASP A 508 -16.14 6.25 20.12
C ASP A 508 -15.63 7.23 21.18
N SER A 509 -16.00 8.51 21.07
CA SER A 509 -15.63 9.60 21.98
C SER A 509 -16.75 10.64 22.06
N LEU A 510 -17.51 10.62 23.16
CA LEU A 510 -18.51 11.66 23.44
C LEU A 510 -17.87 13.06 23.53
N ALA A 511 -16.63 13.14 24.03
CA ALA A 511 -15.88 14.38 24.09
C ALA A 511 -15.58 14.95 22.70
N ASP A 512 -15.06 14.13 21.78
CA ASP A 512 -14.75 14.57 20.40
C ASP A 512 -16.00 14.78 19.54
N ALA A 513 -17.10 14.10 19.89
CA ALA A 513 -18.42 14.38 19.29
C ALA A 513 -19.00 15.73 19.72
N GLY A 514 -18.39 16.41 20.71
CA GLY A 514 -18.78 17.74 21.15
C GLY A 514 -19.81 17.77 22.27
N TYR A 515 -20.04 16.65 22.99
CA TYR A 515 -20.91 16.64 24.16
C TYR A 515 -20.21 17.33 25.36
N PRO A 516 -20.73 18.45 25.88
CA PRO A 516 -20.04 19.24 26.92
C PRO A 516 -19.87 18.50 28.25
N GLY A 517 -20.84 17.64 28.61
CA GLY A 517 -20.84 16.89 29.86
C GLY A 517 -19.92 15.66 29.86
N ALA A 518 -19.20 15.36 28.77
CA ALA A 518 -18.41 14.14 28.62
C ALA A 518 -17.37 13.93 29.73
N SER A 519 -16.76 15.01 30.22
CA SER A 519 -15.78 14.97 31.32
C SER A 519 -16.37 14.44 32.63
N SER A 520 -17.67 14.63 32.86
CA SER A 520 -18.37 14.16 34.06
C SER A 520 -18.71 12.66 34.03
N LEU A 521 -18.76 12.05 32.84
CA LEU A 521 -18.99 10.61 32.64
C LEU A 521 -17.72 9.77 32.91
N CYS A 522 -16.56 10.42 32.99
CA CYS A 522 -15.26 9.82 33.32
C CYS A 522 -14.90 8.64 32.40
N TYR A 523 -14.08 7.71 32.89
CA TYR A 523 -13.63 6.51 32.17
C TYR A 523 -14.72 5.44 31.99
N ALA A 524 -15.87 5.60 32.65
CA ALA A 524 -16.94 4.61 32.64
C ALA A 524 -17.73 4.60 31.32
N VAL A 525 -17.94 5.78 30.70
CA VAL A 525 -18.68 5.91 29.43
C VAL A 525 -17.95 6.91 28.54
N CYS A 526 -17.32 6.42 27.47
CA CYS A 526 -16.64 7.23 26.45
C CYS A 526 -17.28 7.08 25.08
N GLY A 527 -17.60 5.85 24.68
CA GLY A 527 -18.30 5.56 23.43
C GLY A 527 -19.79 5.43 23.66
N MET A 528 -20.58 5.90 22.69
CA MET A 528 -22.03 5.80 22.69
C MET A 528 -22.55 5.47 21.30
N ALA A 529 -23.50 4.55 21.22
CA ALA A 529 -24.41 4.42 20.09
C ALA A 529 -25.83 4.67 20.59
N VAL A 530 -26.59 5.49 19.88
CA VAL A 530 -27.97 5.84 20.23
C VAL A 530 -28.88 5.68 19.01
N ALA A 531 -30.06 5.11 19.25
CA ALA A 531 -31.13 4.98 18.29
C ALA A 531 -32.42 5.60 18.85
N ALA A 532 -32.94 6.63 18.18
CA ALA A 532 -34.19 7.28 18.57
C ALA A 532 -35.38 6.44 18.07
N ILE A 533 -36.19 5.89 18.97
CA ILE A 533 -37.40 5.16 18.59
C ILE A 533 -38.45 6.19 18.16
N SER A 534 -38.74 7.14 19.04
CA SER A 534 -39.64 8.27 18.80
C SER A 534 -38.91 9.59 19.11
N SER A 535 -39.60 10.73 19.05
CA SER A 535 -39.04 12.02 19.51
C SER A 535 -38.82 12.08 21.02
N LYS A 536 -39.29 11.09 21.79
CA LYS A 536 -39.23 11.05 23.25
C LYS A 536 -38.58 9.79 23.82
N ASP A 537 -38.40 8.76 22.99
CA ASP A 537 -37.96 7.44 23.41
C ASP A 537 -36.68 7.02 22.68
N TYR A 538 -35.70 6.50 23.43
CA TYR A 538 -34.34 6.27 22.94
C TYR A 538 -33.77 4.95 23.47
N LEU A 539 -32.99 4.30 22.62
CA LEU A 539 -32.10 3.19 22.98
C LEU A 539 -30.66 3.66 22.98
N PHE A 540 -29.90 3.22 23.98
CA PHE A 540 -28.49 3.54 24.13
C PHE A 540 -27.65 2.29 24.36
N TRP A 541 -26.45 2.32 23.81
CA TRP A 541 -25.35 1.41 24.12
C TRP A 541 -24.11 2.21 24.48
N PHE A 542 -23.40 1.77 25.51
CA PHE A 542 -22.26 2.46 26.08
C PHE A 542 -21.03 1.56 26.08
N ARG A 543 -19.88 2.19 25.83
CA ARG A 543 -18.57 1.56 25.99
C ARG A 543 -17.69 2.42 26.88
N SER A 544 -17.01 1.77 27.81
CA SER A 544 -16.03 2.38 28.69
C SER A 544 -14.77 2.76 27.93
N GLN A 545 -13.94 3.58 28.57
CA GLN A 545 -12.63 3.91 28.02
C GLN A 545 -11.82 2.62 27.84
N THR A 546 -11.31 2.40 26.64
CA THR A 546 -10.25 1.43 26.41
C THR A 546 -8.97 2.21 26.27
N ALA A 547 -7.99 1.99 27.14
CA ALA A 547 -6.65 2.56 26.96
C ALA A 547 -6.03 1.93 25.70
N LYS A 548 -6.18 2.60 24.55
CA LYS A 548 -5.51 2.20 23.32
C LYS A 548 -4.25 3.04 23.18
N GLU A 549 -3.13 2.41 23.52
CA GLU A 549 -1.81 2.95 23.31
C GLU A 549 -1.40 2.71 21.86
N ILE A 550 -1.38 3.76 21.04
CA ILE A 550 -0.79 3.68 19.70
C ILE A 550 0.65 4.13 19.84
N LYS A 551 1.59 3.21 19.59
CA LYS A 551 3.02 3.53 19.53
C LYS A 551 3.35 3.94 18.12
N TRP A 552 3.70 5.19 17.91
CA TRP A 552 4.13 5.68 16.60
C TRP A 552 5.65 5.67 16.50
N GLY A 553 6.18 5.27 15.35
CA GLY A 553 7.61 5.35 15.04
C GLY A 553 8.01 6.77 14.62
N GLY A 554 8.68 7.51 15.52
CA GLY A 554 9.14 8.90 15.29
C GLY A 554 8.13 9.96 15.75
N ALA A 555 8.59 11.11 16.26
CA ALA A 555 7.82 12.03 17.12
C ALA A 555 6.71 12.91 16.46
N LYS A 556 5.63 13.21 17.20
CA LYS A 556 5.00 14.56 17.20
C LYS A 556 6.03 15.49 17.88
N HIS A 557 6.52 16.49 17.16
CA HIS A 557 7.57 17.42 17.59
C HIS A 557 7.36 17.91 19.04
N HIS A 558 8.33 17.65 19.94
CA HIS A 558 8.29 18.26 21.28
C HIS A 558 8.81 19.71 21.18
N PRO A 559 8.15 20.70 21.82
CA PRO A 559 8.55 22.11 21.72
C PRO A 559 9.94 22.45 22.28
N GLN A 560 10.57 21.53 23.01
CA GLN A 560 11.89 21.71 23.63
C GLN A 560 13.01 21.05 22.84
N ASP A 561 12.70 20.28 21.79
CA ASP A 561 13.70 19.78 20.85
C ASP A 561 14.23 20.97 20.05
N LYS A 562 15.41 21.46 20.43
CA LYS A 562 16.13 22.46 19.63
C LYS A 562 16.63 21.76 18.38
N ASP A 563 16.06 22.13 17.23
CA ASP A 563 16.68 21.82 15.95
C ASP A 563 18.10 22.40 15.95
N ASP A 564 19.09 21.51 15.82
CA ASP A 564 20.41 21.93 15.38
C ASP A 564 20.25 22.44 13.95
N GLY A 565 20.20 23.76 13.79
CA GLY A 565 19.98 24.47 12.53
C GLY A 565 21.07 24.25 11.45
N THR A 566 21.90 23.22 11.60
CA THR A 566 22.98 22.86 10.71
C THR A 566 22.75 21.54 9.94
N ARG A 567 21.67 20.77 10.19
CA ARG A 567 21.45 19.45 9.54
C ARG A 567 20.00 19.14 9.11
N MET A 568 19.87 18.56 7.90
CA MET A 568 18.65 18.39 7.06
C MET A 568 18.11 16.95 7.08
N HIS A 569 16.80 16.67 7.28
CA HIS A 569 16.32 15.26 7.30
C HIS A 569 14.82 15.04 6.90
N PRO A 570 14.44 13.97 6.13
CA PRO A 570 13.16 13.26 6.36
C PRO A 570 13.14 12.76 7.81
N ARG A 571 12.00 12.44 8.46
CA ARG A 571 11.94 12.09 9.91
C ARG A 571 13.30 11.79 10.57
N SER A 572 13.82 12.75 11.32
CA SER A 572 15.16 12.68 11.93
C SER A 572 15.24 11.66 13.07
N SER A 573 14.10 11.25 13.61
CA SER A 573 13.98 10.30 14.70
C SER A 573 12.91 9.26 14.40
N PHE A 574 13.25 7.99 14.66
CA PHE A 574 12.33 6.85 14.67
C PHE A 574 12.07 6.33 16.10
N LYS A 575 12.45 7.11 17.12
CA LYS A 575 12.16 6.75 18.51
C LYS A 575 10.66 6.59 18.68
N ALA A 576 10.27 5.48 19.29
CA ALA A 576 8.87 5.24 19.61
C ALA A 576 8.35 6.35 20.52
N PHE A 577 7.23 6.96 20.15
CA PHE A 577 6.47 7.82 21.06
C PHE A 577 5.07 7.26 21.23
N LEU A 578 4.55 7.40 22.45
CA LEU A 578 3.25 6.88 22.82
C LEU A 578 2.21 7.97 22.59
N GLU A 579 1.28 7.75 21.67
CA GLU A 579 0.03 8.51 21.66
C GLU A 579 -0.96 7.74 22.52
N VAL A 580 -1.14 8.22 23.75
CA VAL A 580 -2.21 7.73 24.63
C VAL A 580 -3.48 8.42 24.18
N VAL A 581 -4.28 7.70 23.39
CA VAL A 581 -5.62 8.15 23.04
C VAL A 581 -6.49 8.00 24.29
N LYS A 582 -6.60 9.09 25.06
CA LYS A 582 -7.46 9.16 26.24
C LYS A 582 -8.91 9.43 25.81
N SER A 583 -9.86 9.02 26.65
CA SER A 583 -11.29 9.28 26.48
C SER A 583 -11.93 8.68 25.23
N ARG A 584 -11.43 7.53 24.75
CA ARG A 584 -12.03 6.78 23.65
C ARG A 584 -12.37 5.34 24.03
N SER A 585 -13.42 4.80 23.43
CA SER A 585 -13.78 3.39 23.50
C SER A 585 -13.25 2.61 22.30
N LEU A 586 -13.54 1.30 22.25
CA LEU A 586 -13.49 0.56 20.99
C LEU A 586 -14.51 1.14 19.98
N PRO A 587 -14.15 1.25 18.70
CA PRO A 587 -15.04 1.77 17.66
C PRO A 587 -16.20 0.80 17.39
N TRP A 588 -17.36 1.34 17.07
CA TRP A 588 -18.55 0.56 16.68
C TRP A 588 -18.33 -0.05 15.29
N GLU A 589 -18.47 -1.36 15.17
CA GLU A 589 -18.34 -2.06 13.89
C GLU A 589 -19.62 -1.88 13.06
N ASN A 590 -19.50 -1.90 11.72
CA ASN A 590 -20.67 -1.74 10.84
C ASN A 590 -21.76 -2.77 11.13
N ALA A 591 -21.39 -4.04 11.38
CA ALA A 591 -22.33 -5.10 11.73
C ALA A 591 -23.09 -4.82 13.04
N GLU A 592 -22.45 -4.15 14.00
CA GLU A 592 -23.10 -3.74 15.25
C GLU A 592 -24.09 -2.61 15.00
N MET A 593 -23.72 -1.63 14.17
CA MET A 593 -24.61 -0.54 13.78
C MET A 593 -25.81 -1.03 12.97
N ASP A 594 -25.62 -1.99 12.06
CA ASP A 594 -26.71 -2.61 11.30
C ASP A 594 -27.69 -3.35 12.22
N ALA A 595 -27.19 -4.02 13.26
CA ALA A 595 -28.02 -4.66 14.27
C ALA A 595 -28.83 -3.63 15.09
N ILE A 596 -28.20 -2.52 15.50
CA ILE A 596 -28.85 -1.41 16.21
C ILE A 596 -29.95 -0.78 15.35
N HIS A 597 -29.68 -0.46 14.09
CA HIS A 597 -30.66 0.12 13.18
C HIS A 597 -31.80 -0.86 12.88
N SER A 598 -31.52 -2.16 12.77
CA SER A 598 -32.54 -3.19 12.58
C SER A 598 -33.49 -3.24 13.78
N LEU A 599 -32.95 -3.23 15.01
CA LEU A 599 -33.78 -3.17 16.23
C LEU A 599 -34.59 -1.89 16.30
N GLN A 600 -34.01 -0.75 15.91
CA GLN A 600 -34.70 0.54 15.90
C GLN A 600 -35.93 0.52 14.98
N LEU A 601 -35.80 0.01 13.76
CA LEU A 601 -36.89 -0.10 12.80
C LEU A 601 -38.00 -1.01 13.33
N ILE A 602 -37.60 -2.17 13.84
CA ILE A 602 -38.48 -3.15 14.49
C ILE A 602 -39.33 -2.51 15.59
N LEU A 603 -38.70 -1.73 16.48
CA LEU A 603 -39.41 -1.11 17.58
C LEU A 603 -40.32 -0.01 17.08
N ARG A 604 -39.88 0.82 16.13
CA ARG A 604 -40.73 1.84 15.50
C ARG A 604 -42.00 1.27 14.87
N ASP A 605 -41.93 0.10 14.25
CA ASP A 605 -43.08 -0.56 13.62
C ASP A 605 -44.00 -1.24 14.64
N SER A 606 -43.48 -1.59 15.82
CA SER A 606 -44.24 -2.21 16.91
C SER A 606 -44.97 -1.20 17.80
N PHE A 607 -44.70 0.10 17.62
CA PHE A 607 -45.31 1.23 18.34
C PHE A 607 -46.24 2.03 17.43
#